data_AF-A0A1B6M3L2-F1
#
_entry.id   AF-A0A1B6M3L2-F1
#
_cell.length_a   1.000
_cell.length_b   1.000
_cell.length_c   1.000
_cell.angle_alpha   90.00
_cell.angle_beta   90.00
_cell.angle_gamma   90.00
#
_symmetry.space_group_name_H-M   'P 1'
#
loop_
_entity.id
_entity.type
_entity.pdbx_description
1 polymer ?
#
loop_
_entity_poly.entity_id
_entity_poly.type
_entity_poly.pdbx_seq_one_letter_code
_entity_poly.pdbx_strand_id
1 'polypeptide(L)'
;TTLVSNHTLRQLNVKWFQCSSDLKYILLRHNIKQVFKNSFIAHYTIYDVDKDHHIPVRLSDSPKVSQTWLQVARWCGNTTRLVLVADNDIYVRYSPVSGSDSRITNT
;
A
#
# COMPACT_ATOMS: atom_id res chain seq x y z
N THR A 1 -18.51 6.69 -14.08
CA THR A 1 -18.31 6.56 -12.62
C THR A 1 -16.86 6.90 -12.33
N THR A 2 -16.58 7.84 -11.43
CA THR A 2 -15.22 8.28 -11.11
C THR A 2 -14.74 7.54 -9.87
N LEU A 3 -13.61 6.81 -9.97
CA LEU A 3 -13.09 6.01 -8.85
C LEU A 3 -12.13 6.80 -7.94
N VAL A 4 -11.40 7.78 -8.48
CA VAL A 4 -10.53 8.68 -7.72
C VAL A 4 -10.55 10.05 -8.38
N SER A 5 -10.58 11.11 -7.58
CA SER A 5 -10.48 12.48 -8.10
C SER A 5 -9.04 12.84 -8.51
N ASN A 6 -8.89 13.70 -9.53
CA ASN A 6 -7.57 14.19 -9.92
C ASN A 6 -6.88 14.97 -8.78
N HIS A 7 -7.68 15.65 -7.96
CA HIS A 7 -7.20 16.39 -6.79
C HIS A 7 -6.46 15.47 -5.81
N THR A 8 -7.06 14.33 -5.47
CA THR A 8 -6.49 13.31 -4.58
C THR A 8 -5.15 12.76 -5.10
N LEU A 9 -5.05 12.49 -6.40
CA LEU A 9 -3.82 12.00 -7.02
C LEU A 9 -2.68 13.03 -6.97
N ARG A 10 -3.01 14.31 -7.14
CA ARG A 10 -2.03 15.42 -7.09
C ARG A 10 -1.56 15.69 -5.66
N GLN A 11 -2.45 15.68 -4.67
CA GLN A 11 -2.11 15.90 -3.27
C GLN A 11 -1.05 14.92 -2.77
N LEU A 12 -1.21 13.63 -3.09
CA LEU A 12 -0.26 12.58 -2.70
C LEU A 12 0.93 12.45 -3.66
N ASN A 13 0.96 13.20 -4.77
CA ASN A 13 1.95 13.05 -5.84
C ASN A 13 2.12 11.57 -6.27
N VAL A 14 0.98 10.92 -6.50
CA VAL A 14 0.93 9.48 -6.82
C VAL A 14 1.72 9.20 -8.08
N LYS A 15 2.64 8.24 -7.99
CA LYS A 15 3.50 7.83 -9.11
C LYS A 15 3.01 6.56 -9.79
N TRP A 16 2.18 5.78 -9.10
CA TRP A 16 1.62 4.54 -9.60
C TRP A 16 0.43 4.13 -8.74
N PHE A 17 -0.54 3.44 -9.33
CA PHE A 17 -1.73 2.96 -8.62
C PHE A 17 -2.16 1.58 -9.13
N GLN A 18 -2.92 0.86 -8.30
CA GLN A 18 -3.56 -0.40 -8.68
C GLN A 18 -4.90 -0.56 -7.95
N CYS A 19 -5.95 -0.86 -8.69
CA CYS A 19 -7.26 -1.13 -8.10
C CYS A 19 -7.34 -2.58 -7.59
N SER A 20 -8.12 -2.78 -6.53
CA SER A 20 -8.56 -4.10 -6.10
C SER A 20 -9.54 -4.70 -7.13
N SER A 21 -9.73 -6.01 -7.10
CA SER A 21 -10.62 -6.71 -8.04
C SER A 21 -12.08 -6.29 -7.94
N ASP A 22 -12.51 -5.82 -6.77
CA ASP A 22 -13.86 -5.34 -6.49
C ASP A 22 -14.01 -3.82 -6.68
N LEU A 23 -12.95 -3.12 -7.09
CA LEU A 23 -12.88 -1.67 -7.32
C LEU A 23 -13.21 -0.80 -6.09
N LYS A 24 -13.33 -1.41 -4.90
CA LYS A 24 -13.58 -0.69 -3.64
C LYS A 24 -12.34 -0.03 -3.06
N TYR A 25 -11.18 -0.59 -3.37
CA TYR A 25 -9.91 -0.13 -2.84
C TYR A 25 -8.91 0.16 -3.94
N ILE A 26 -8.12 1.21 -3.75
CA ILE A 26 -7.06 1.58 -4.69
C ILE A 26 -5.77 1.74 -3.91
N LEU A 27 -4.76 0.97 -4.30
CA LEU A 27 -3.42 1.06 -3.74
C LEU A 27 -2.67 2.16 -4.48
N LEU A 28 -2.31 3.23 -3.77
CA LEU A 28 -1.59 4.37 -4.28
C LEU A 28 -0.14 4.31 -3.81
N ARG A 29 0.81 4.38 -4.75
CA ARG A 29 2.24 4.45 -4.47
C ARG A 29 2.73 5.88 -4.61
N HIS A 30 3.38 6.40 -3.59
CA HIS A 30 3.90 7.75 -3.53
C HIS A 30 5.21 7.83 -2.72
N ASN A 31 5.82 9.02 -2.68
CA ASN A 31 7.08 9.28 -1.95
C ASN A 31 8.16 8.24 -2.27
N ILE A 32 8.50 8.06 -3.55
CA ILE A 32 9.47 7.05 -3.98
C ILE A 32 10.91 7.52 -3.68
N LYS A 33 11.71 6.67 -3.05
CA LYS A 33 13.17 6.79 -2.97
C LYS A 33 13.80 5.66 -3.76
N GLN A 34 14.52 6.04 -4.82
CA GLN A 34 15.23 5.07 -5.65
C GLN A 34 16.41 4.46 -4.88
N VAL A 35 16.60 3.14 -5.00
CA VAL A 35 17.76 2.43 -4.42
C VAL A 35 18.69 1.95 -5.53
N PHE A 36 18.14 1.27 -6.53
CA PHE A 36 18.86 0.80 -7.73
C PHE A 36 18.01 1.04 -8.98
N LYS A 37 18.48 0.65 -10.18
CA LYS A 37 17.75 0.86 -11.44
C LYS A 37 16.30 0.38 -11.41
N ASN A 38 16.06 -0.80 -10.85
CA ASN A 38 14.73 -1.44 -10.79
C ASN A 38 14.18 -1.59 -9.37
N SER A 39 14.91 -1.09 -8.35
CA SER A 39 14.56 -1.26 -6.95
C SER A 39 14.41 0.10 -6.28
N PHE A 40 13.36 0.23 -5.48
CA PHE A 40 13.04 1.45 -4.75
C PHE A 40 12.32 1.09 -3.46
N ILE A 41 12.26 2.04 -2.56
CA ILE A 41 11.36 2.03 -1.41
C ILE A 41 10.35 3.16 -1.56
N ALA A 42 9.13 2.95 -1.11
CA ALA A 42 8.06 3.94 -1.26
C ALA A 42 7.09 3.87 -0.09
N HIS A 43 6.30 4.93 0.05
CA HIS A 43 5.09 4.90 0.86
C HIS A 43 3.92 4.43 0.01
N TYR A 44 3.03 3.71 0.66
CA TYR A 44 1.79 3.25 0.06
C TYR A 44 0.61 3.73 0.91
N THR A 45 -0.48 4.09 0.23
CA THR A 45 -1.74 4.48 0.84
C THR A 45 -2.85 3.73 0.13
N ILE A 46 -3.72 3.08 0.89
CA ILE A 46 -4.95 2.49 0.37
C ILE A 46 -6.01 3.59 0.41
N TYR A 47 -6.68 3.78 -0.71
CA TYR A 47 -7.82 4.66 -0.83
C TYR A 47 -9.09 3.81 -0.87
N ASP A 48 -9.98 4.02 0.10
CA ASP A 48 -11.32 3.45 0.15
C ASP A 48 -12.25 4.34 -0.67
N VAL A 49 -12.75 3.82 -1.80
CA VAL A 49 -13.54 4.57 -2.78
C VAL A 49 -14.91 4.94 -2.23
N ASP A 50 -15.51 4.06 -1.41
CA ASP A 50 -16.86 4.26 -0.89
C ASP A 50 -16.88 5.32 0.22
N LYS A 51 -15.81 5.39 1.02
CA LYS A 51 -15.71 6.27 2.19
C LYS A 51 -14.88 7.52 1.96
N ASP A 52 -14.30 7.68 0.78
CA ASP A 52 -13.32 8.74 0.46
C ASP A 52 -12.20 8.80 1.52
N HIS A 53 -11.71 7.64 1.96
CA HIS A 53 -10.83 7.54 3.10
C HIS A 53 -9.42 7.08 2.72
N HIS A 54 -8.42 7.75 3.29
CA HIS A 54 -7.00 7.49 3.08
C HIS A 54 -6.41 6.69 4.23
N ILE A 55 -5.95 5.47 3.93
CA ILE A 55 -5.39 4.55 4.91
C ILE A 55 -3.92 4.33 4.57
N PRO A 56 -2.99 4.97 5.29
CA PRO A 56 -1.57 4.73 5.10
C PRO A 56 -1.22 3.26 5.38
N VAL A 57 -0.48 2.63 4.48
CA VAL A 57 0.04 1.26 4.70
C VAL A 57 1.23 1.35 5.64
N ARG A 58 1.18 0.56 6.72
CA ARG A 58 2.18 0.51 7.81
C ARG A 58 2.27 -0.91 8.30
N LEU A 59 3.44 -1.40 8.70
CA LEU A 59 3.55 -2.70 9.37
C LEU A 59 2.94 -2.66 10.77
N SER A 60 2.37 -3.77 11.23
CA SER A 60 1.80 -3.93 12.58
C SER A 60 2.75 -3.57 13.71
N ASP A 61 4.03 -3.92 13.56
CA ASP A 61 5.07 -3.68 14.57
C ASP A 61 5.63 -2.24 14.50
N SER A 62 5.24 -1.46 13.49
CA SER A 62 5.69 -0.08 13.34
C SER A 62 4.97 0.83 14.35
N PRO A 63 5.65 1.82 14.94
CA PRO A 63 5.00 2.84 15.75
C PRO A 63 3.84 3.48 14.99
N LYS A 64 2.69 3.68 15.65
CA LYS A 64 1.46 4.24 15.04
C LYS A 64 1.65 5.60 14.35
N VAL A 65 2.77 6.27 14.61
CA VAL A 65 3.08 7.63 14.16
C VAL A 65 3.81 7.65 12.80
N SER A 66 4.47 6.56 12.37
CA SER A 66 5.27 6.56 11.14
C SER A 66 4.66 5.68 10.03
N GLN A 67 4.68 6.19 8.79
CA GLN A 67 4.54 5.33 7.62
C GLN A 67 5.78 4.44 7.48
N THR A 68 5.56 3.18 7.10
CA THR A 68 6.66 2.24 6.86
C THR A 68 7.15 2.41 5.42
N TRP A 69 8.47 2.46 5.25
CA TRP A 69 9.08 2.39 3.93
C TRP A 69 8.97 0.95 3.42
N LEU A 70 8.26 0.75 2.33
CA LEU A 70 8.04 -0.58 1.76
C LEU A 70 8.79 -0.71 0.44
N GLN A 71 9.46 -1.85 0.26
CA GLN A 71 10.04 -2.24 -1.02
C GLN A 71 8.93 -2.58 -2.02
N VAL A 72 7.92 -3.33 -1.57
CA VAL A 72 6.78 -3.74 -2.39
C VAL A 72 5.48 -3.68 -1.58
N ALA A 73 4.41 -3.23 -2.21
CA ALA A 73 3.04 -3.50 -1.78
C ALA A 73 2.18 -3.79 -3.01
N ARG A 74 1.39 -4.87 -2.97
CA ARG A 74 0.54 -5.32 -4.08
C ARG A 74 -0.69 -6.06 -3.56
N TRP A 75 -1.79 -5.99 -4.31
CA TRP A 75 -2.93 -6.88 -4.11
C TRP A 75 -2.58 -8.33 -4.42
N CYS A 76 -3.07 -9.27 -3.60
CA CYS A 76 -2.93 -10.70 -3.84
C CYS A 76 -3.96 -11.17 -4.87
N GLY A 77 -3.58 -11.24 -6.15
CA GLY A 77 -4.44 -11.76 -7.21
C GLY A 77 -5.78 -11.01 -7.32
N ASN A 78 -6.89 -11.75 -7.29
CA ASN A 78 -8.25 -11.22 -7.35
C ASN A 78 -8.86 -10.92 -5.97
N THR A 79 -8.04 -10.83 -4.92
CA THR A 79 -8.51 -10.57 -3.55
C THR A 79 -8.24 -9.13 -3.12
N THR A 80 -8.74 -8.76 -1.95
CA THR A 80 -8.40 -7.51 -1.25
C THR A 80 -7.26 -7.69 -0.23
N ARG A 81 -6.60 -8.85 -0.22
CA ARG A 81 -5.42 -9.10 0.61
C ARG A 81 -4.21 -8.39 0.02
N LEU A 82 -3.24 -8.03 0.85
CA LEU A 82 -2.01 -7.38 0.42
C LEU A 82 -0.80 -8.25 0.74
N VAL A 83 0.14 -8.33 -0.21
CA VAL A 83 1.52 -8.70 0.07
C VAL A 83 2.33 -7.42 0.26
N LEU A 84 3.10 -7.38 1.35
CA LEU A 84 4.01 -6.30 1.68
C LEU A 84 5.43 -6.87 1.78
N VAL A 85 6.42 -6.08 1.38
CA VAL A 85 7.84 -6.39 1.60
C VAL A 85 8.50 -5.21 2.29
N ALA A 86 9.03 -5.46 3.49
CA ALA A 86 9.77 -4.47 4.27
C ALA A 86 10.98 -5.16 4.90
N ASP A 87 12.12 -4.46 4.95
CA ASP A 87 13.37 -4.98 5.51
C ASP A 87 13.76 -6.37 4.98
N ASN A 88 13.44 -6.64 3.71
CA ASN A 88 13.60 -7.92 3.00
C ASN A 88 12.70 -9.08 3.47
N ASP A 89 11.78 -8.83 4.40
CA ASP A 89 10.78 -9.79 4.83
C ASP A 89 9.45 -9.62 4.10
N ILE A 90 8.79 -10.75 3.85
CA ILE A 90 7.49 -10.82 3.20
C ILE A 90 6.41 -10.92 4.28
N TYR A 91 5.41 -10.05 4.18
CA TYR A 91 4.25 -10.01 5.05
C TYR A 91 2.97 -10.14 4.23
N VAL A 92 1.97 -10.79 4.81
CA VAL A 92 0.62 -10.89 4.25
C VAL A 92 -0.36 -10.19 5.18
N ARG A 93 -1.13 -9.27 4.61
CA ARG A 93 -2.26 -8.61 5.25
C ARG A 93 -3.56 -9.15 4.69
N TYR A 94 -4.37 -9.74 5.55
CA TYR A 94 -5.62 -10.40 5.13
C TYR A 94 -6.78 -9.45 4.83
N SER A 95 -6.70 -8.19 5.25
CA SER A 95 -7.72 -7.18 4.98
C SER A 95 -7.08 -5.79 4.82
N PRO A 96 -7.49 -4.97 3.83
CA PRO A 96 -6.85 -3.70 3.51
C PRO A 96 -6.88 -2.70 4.67
N VAL A 97 -7.95 -2.77 5.48
CA VAL A 97 -8.17 -1.93 6.67
C VAL A 97 -7.57 -2.53 7.94
N SER A 98 -7.13 -3.80 7.91
CA SER A 98 -6.57 -4.43 9.11
C SER A 98 -5.24 -3.81 9.47
N GLY A 99 -5.03 -3.62 10.78
CA GLY A 99 -3.74 -3.26 11.33
C GLY A 99 -2.82 -4.46 11.58
N SER A 100 -3.27 -5.69 11.33
CA SER A 100 -2.51 -6.93 11.55
C SER A 100 -1.91 -7.50 10.27
N ASP A 101 -0.63 -7.85 10.36
CA ASP A 101 0.19 -8.45 9.31
C ASP A 101 0.75 -9.80 9.80
N SER A 102 0.78 -10.79 8.92
CA SER A 102 1.42 -12.08 9.18
C SER A 102 2.73 -12.15 8.40
N ARG A 103 3.86 -12.23 9.11
CA ARG A 103 5.19 -12.43 8.51
C ARG A 103 5.29 -13.87 7.98
N ILE A 104 5.75 -14.03 6.75
CA ILE A 104 5.85 -15.32 6.04
C ILE A 104 7.30 -15.82 5.98
N THR A 105 8.26 -14.90 5.89
CA THR A 105 9.70 -15.22 5.85
C THR A 105 10.37 -14.90 7.18
N ASN A 106 11.51 -15.53 7.45
CA ASN A 106 12.39 -15.12 8.52
C ASN A 106 13.83 -15.15 8.00
N THR A 107 14.24 -14.05 7.38
CA THR A 107 15.62 -13.84 6.89
C THR A 107 16.53 -13.25 7.94
#